data_AF-A0AAF0PCQ1-F1
#
_entry.id   AF-A0AAF0PCQ1-F1
#
_cell.length_a   1.000
_cell.length_b   1.000
_cell.length_c   1.000
_cell.angle_alpha   90.00
_cell.angle_beta   90.00
_cell.angle_gamma   90.00
#
_symmetry.space_group_name_H-M   'P 1'
#
loop_
_entity.id
_entity.type
_entity.pdbx_description
1 polymer ?
#
loop_
_entity_poly.entity_id
_entity_poly.type
_entity_poly.pdbx_seq_one_letter_code
_entity_poly.pdbx_strand_id
1 'polypeptide(L)'
;MEPDDTWTSLRRQCEALEPGAELLTPVSERPFGIERTDDDRLVVRFGDSGETRPLWREQFVVFLERLDEGAVPIEGLQPGVEPYASVLTLAAAYTADGDAIRYDPDAAGGESPFLVSAAAARDPPERVHDDALLLAAVLERIDADDPAALDTEALTDLYVLASDAQHGADRLRRSAREPLLERLGPDQRLHGRYGTVRRTTRERQRPKDEATIFEALDDHGIPHEWVTGIDRDKLDVVLAVTDLEEDAVYDVEEDVYVQKVGVDEDEKYTRLQGLADRIDDLADAEGEELRAELDAIEDRLEEALSAG
;
A
#
# COMPACT_ATOMS: atom_id res chain seq x y z
N MET A 1 -10.64 -10.42 -36.32
CA MET A 1 -9.19 -10.70 -36.22
C MET A 1 -9.04 -12.19 -36.07
N GLU A 2 -8.07 -12.86 -36.69
CA GLU A 2 -7.91 -14.31 -36.44
C GLU A 2 -7.44 -14.52 -34.98
N PRO A 3 -7.95 -15.55 -34.27
CA PRO A 3 -7.60 -15.78 -32.86
C PRO A 3 -6.09 -15.89 -32.59
N ASP A 4 -5.32 -16.31 -33.59
CA ASP A 4 -3.86 -16.49 -33.53
C ASP A 4 -3.12 -15.15 -33.52
N ASP A 5 -3.64 -14.16 -34.25
CA ASP A 5 -3.11 -12.79 -34.24
C ASP A 5 -3.41 -12.11 -32.90
N THR A 6 -4.62 -12.33 -32.36
CA THR A 6 -5.00 -11.80 -31.04
C THR A 6 -4.14 -12.41 -29.93
N TRP A 7 -3.93 -13.73 -29.93
CA TRP A 7 -3.08 -14.41 -28.94
C TRP A 7 -1.64 -13.89 -28.96
N THR A 8 -1.05 -13.76 -30.14
CA THR A 8 0.30 -13.23 -30.31
C THR A 8 0.40 -11.80 -29.80
N SER A 9 -0.63 -10.96 -30.07
CA SER A 9 -0.67 -9.60 -29.55
C SER A 9 -0.79 -9.55 -28.03
N LEU A 10 -1.64 -10.40 -27.42
CA LEU A 10 -1.80 -10.46 -25.97
C LEU A 10 -0.50 -10.86 -25.27
N ARG A 11 0.19 -11.89 -25.76
CA ARG A 11 1.49 -12.31 -25.21
C ARG A 11 2.50 -11.16 -25.20
N ARG A 12 2.64 -10.49 -26.34
CA ARG A 12 3.53 -9.33 -26.48
C ARG A 12 3.18 -8.20 -25.51
N GLN A 13 1.89 -7.95 -25.27
CA GLN A 13 1.47 -6.92 -24.33
C GLN A 13 1.73 -7.31 -22.88
N CYS A 14 1.48 -8.57 -22.52
CA CYS A 14 1.82 -9.10 -21.20
C CYS A 14 3.33 -9.05 -20.94
N GLU A 15 4.16 -9.36 -21.95
CA GLU A 15 5.62 -9.26 -21.88
C GLU A 15 6.13 -7.81 -21.81
N ALA A 16 5.36 -6.85 -22.32
CA ALA A 16 5.69 -5.43 -22.30
C ALA A 16 5.19 -4.70 -21.04
N LEU A 17 4.50 -5.40 -20.12
CA LEU A 17 4.06 -4.80 -18.86
C LEU A 17 5.29 -4.39 -18.03
N GLU A 18 5.16 -3.26 -17.35
CA GLU A 18 6.16 -2.82 -16.38
C GLU A 18 6.30 -3.89 -15.28
N PRO A 19 7.53 -4.25 -14.88
CA PRO A 19 7.74 -5.16 -13.75
C PRO A 19 7.02 -4.66 -12.50
N GLY A 20 6.17 -5.50 -11.91
CA GLY A 20 5.35 -5.15 -10.75
C GLY A 20 3.99 -4.53 -11.08
N ALA A 21 3.67 -4.29 -12.36
CA ALA A 21 2.31 -3.94 -12.74
C ALA A 21 1.34 -5.12 -12.50
N GLU A 22 0.12 -4.80 -12.12
CA GLU A 22 -0.92 -5.77 -11.81
C GLU A 22 -2.18 -5.52 -12.63
N LEU A 23 -2.99 -6.56 -12.79
CA LEU A 23 -4.34 -6.49 -13.31
C LEU A 23 -5.33 -6.77 -12.18
N LEU A 24 -6.46 -6.08 -12.20
CA LEU A 24 -7.60 -6.36 -11.31
C LEU A 24 -8.60 -7.26 -12.00
N THR A 25 -9.16 -8.24 -11.29
CA THR A 25 -10.34 -8.94 -11.78
C THR A 25 -11.55 -8.01 -11.80
N PRO A 26 -12.38 -8.00 -12.86
CA PRO A 26 -13.36 -6.92 -13.06
C PRO A 26 -14.51 -6.85 -12.05
N VAL A 27 -14.83 -7.95 -11.36
CA VAL A 27 -15.92 -8.07 -10.39
C VAL A 27 -15.39 -8.24 -8.98
N SER A 28 -14.43 -9.14 -8.81
CA SER A 28 -13.87 -9.48 -7.51
C SER A 28 -12.74 -8.55 -7.06
N GLU A 29 -12.27 -7.64 -7.93
CA GLU A 29 -11.21 -6.66 -7.67
C GLU A 29 -9.94 -7.29 -7.07
N ARG A 30 -9.67 -8.56 -7.42
CA ARG A 30 -8.51 -9.30 -6.96
C ARG A 30 -7.30 -8.93 -7.82
N PRO A 31 -6.21 -8.43 -7.22
CA PRO A 31 -4.98 -8.14 -7.94
C PRO A 31 -4.28 -9.43 -8.39
N PHE A 32 -3.74 -9.41 -9.61
CA PHE A 32 -2.86 -10.46 -10.11
C PHE A 32 -1.82 -9.91 -11.10
N GLY A 33 -0.61 -10.46 -11.04
CA GLY A 33 0.47 -10.19 -11.99
C GLY A 33 0.63 -11.30 -13.03
N ILE A 34 1.27 -10.98 -14.16
CA ILE A 34 1.73 -11.98 -15.12
C ILE A 34 3.09 -12.50 -14.66
N GLU A 35 3.16 -13.76 -14.26
CA GLU A 35 4.40 -14.41 -13.80
C GLU A 35 5.20 -14.97 -14.98
N ARG A 36 4.51 -15.52 -15.99
CA ARG A 36 5.15 -16.08 -17.18
C ARG A 36 4.23 -16.09 -18.40
N THR A 37 4.82 -15.92 -19.58
CA THR A 37 4.12 -16.00 -20.87
C THR A 37 4.63 -17.19 -21.67
N ASP A 38 3.85 -18.27 -21.72
CA ASP A 38 4.16 -19.49 -22.47
C ASP A 38 3.47 -19.48 -23.86
N ASP A 39 3.81 -20.42 -24.73
CA ASP A 39 3.22 -20.50 -26.08
C ASP A 39 1.71 -20.83 -26.08
N ASP A 40 1.25 -21.60 -25.10
CA ASP A 40 -0.11 -22.13 -24.98
C ASP A 40 -0.90 -21.55 -23.79
N ARG A 41 -0.25 -20.76 -22.92
CA ARG A 41 -0.89 -20.17 -21.74
C ARG A 41 -0.14 -18.96 -21.19
N LEU A 42 -0.84 -18.18 -20.37
CA LEU A 42 -0.23 -17.23 -19.44
C LEU A 42 -0.26 -17.82 -18.04
N VAL A 43 0.79 -17.66 -17.26
CA VAL A 43 0.82 -18.02 -15.84
C VAL A 43 0.64 -16.73 -15.05
N VAL A 44 -0.44 -16.65 -14.28
CA VAL A 44 -0.74 -15.49 -13.44
C VAL A 44 -0.60 -15.83 -11.97
N ARG A 45 -0.23 -14.85 -11.16
CA ARG A 45 -0.13 -14.99 -9.71
C ARG A 45 -0.99 -13.94 -9.03
N PHE A 46 -1.91 -14.36 -8.18
CA PHE A 46 -2.76 -13.45 -7.41
C PHE A 46 -2.01 -12.86 -6.22
N GLY A 47 -2.01 -11.52 -6.09
CA GLY A 47 -1.31 -10.81 -5.02
C GLY A 47 -1.92 -11.06 -3.64
N ASP A 48 -3.24 -11.24 -3.56
CA ASP A 48 -3.99 -11.43 -2.31
C ASP A 48 -3.70 -12.78 -1.60
N SER A 49 -3.40 -13.82 -2.37
CA SER A 49 -3.36 -15.21 -1.91
C SER A 49 -2.06 -15.93 -2.26
N GLY A 50 -1.28 -15.38 -3.19
CA GLY A 50 -0.12 -16.04 -3.79
C GLY A 50 -0.47 -17.23 -4.68
N GLU A 51 -1.76 -17.43 -4.99
CA GLU A 51 -2.23 -18.50 -5.88
C GLU A 51 -1.68 -18.27 -7.30
N THR A 52 -1.00 -19.28 -7.84
CA THR A 52 -0.59 -19.29 -9.25
C THR A 52 -1.60 -20.08 -10.09
N ARG A 53 -2.02 -19.51 -11.22
CA ARG A 53 -3.04 -20.08 -12.09
C ARG A 53 -2.67 -19.97 -13.58
N PRO A 54 -2.87 -21.04 -14.38
CA PRO A 54 -2.72 -20.94 -15.82
C PRO A 54 -3.99 -20.39 -16.49
N LEU A 55 -3.80 -19.44 -17.40
CA LEU A 55 -4.79 -18.93 -18.35
C LEU A 55 -4.51 -19.51 -19.73
N TRP A 56 -5.29 -20.51 -20.14
CA TRP A 56 -5.05 -21.28 -21.35
C TRP A 56 -5.53 -20.55 -22.61
N ARG A 57 -4.73 -20.60 -23.68
CA ARG A 57 -5.06 -20.00 -24.99
C ARG A 57 -6.44 -20.41 -25.48
N GLU A 58 -6.82 -21.68 -25.33
CA GLU A 58 -8.10 -22.19 -25.80
C GLU A 58 -9.29 -21.51 -25.10
N GLN A 59 -9.13 -21.10 -23.85
CA GLN A 59 -10.17 -20.37 -23.12
C GLN A 59 -10.28 -18.91 -23.59
N PHE A 60 -9.18 -18.30 -24.05
CA PHE A 60 -9.24 -17.02 -24.75
C PHE A 60 -10.02 -17.16 -26.06
N VAL A 61 -9.78 -18.21 -26.86
CA VAL A 61 -10.54 -18.45 -28.11
C VAL A 61 -12.04 -18.52 -27.84
N VAL A 62 -12.46 -19.29 -26.84
CA VAL A 62 -13.88 -19.38 -26.44
C VAL A 62 -14.43 -18.01 -26.00
N PHE A 63 -13.65 -17.22 -25.28
CA PHE A 63 -14.08 -15.87 -24.86
C PHE A 63 -14.22 -14.93 -26.06
N LEU A 64 -13.29 -15.00 -27.02
CA LEU A 64 -13.31 -14.22 -28.25
C LEU A 64 -14.52 -14.56 -29.13
N GLU A 65 -14.87 -15.84 -29.27
CA GLU A 65 -16.08 -16.27 -29.99
C GLU A 65 -17.35 -15.64 -29.40
N ARG A 66 -17.43 -15.51 -28.07
CA ARG A 66 -18.55 -14.83 -27.41
C ARG A 66 -18.55 -13.32 -27.67
N LEU A 67 -17.38 -12.70 -27.77
CA LEU A 67 -17.26 -11.27 -28.11
C LEU A 67 -17.64 -10.98 -29.57
N ASP A 68 -17.45 -11.95 -30.47
CA ASP A 68 -17.90 -11.86 -31.87
C ASP A 68 -19.44 -11.91 -31.97
N GLU A 69 -20.12 -12.57 -31.02
CA GLU A 69 -21.58 -12.60 -30.90
C GLU A 69 -22.16 -11.31 -30.29
N GLY A 70 -21.36 -10.59 -29.49
CA GLY A 70 -21.75 -9.32 -28.87
C GLY A 70 -20.93 -8.98 -27.62
N ALA A 71 -21.28 -7.88 -26.96
CA ALA A 71 -20.61 -7.47 -25.73
C ALA A 71 -20.84 -8.47 -24.58
N VAL A 72 -19.81 -8.71 -23.76
CA VAL A 72 -19.86 -9.60 -22.60
C VAL A 72 -20.02 -8.76 -21.32
N PRO A 73 -21.12 -8.92 -20.55
CA PRO A 73 -21.33 -8.15 -19.33
C PRO A 73 -20.35 -8.56 -18.23
N ILE A 74 -19.78 -7.56 -17.55
CA ILE A 74 -18.78 -7.72 -16.48
C ILE A 74 -19.42 -8.35 -15.24
N GLU A 75 -20.57 -7.84 -14.77
CA GLU A 75 -21.23 -8.31 -13.54
C GLU A 75 -21.55 -9.83 -13.54
N GLY A 76 -21.66 -10.44 -14.72
CA GLY A 76 -21.94 -11.87 -14.89
C GLY A 76 -20.70 -12.75 -14.98
N LEU A 77 -19.49 -12.17 -14.98
CA LEU A 77 -18.26 -12.92 -15.10
C LEU A 77 -18.07 -13.83 -13.87
N GLN A 78 -17.85 -15.11 -14.14
CA GLN A 78 -17.50 -16.06 -13.10
C GLN A 78 -16.06 -15.79 -12.65
N PRO A 79 -15.68 -16.04 -11.38
CA PRO A 79 -14.30 -15.85 -10.90
C PRO A 79 -13.24 -16.59 -11.71
N GLY A 80 -13.61 -17.71 -12.33
CA GLY A 80 -12.76 -18.43 -13.26
C GLY A 80 -12.41 -17.67 -14.55
N VAL A 81 -13.30 -16.77 -15.00
CA VAL A 81 -13.24 -16.10 -16.30
C VAL A 81 -12.69 -14.68 -16.17
N GLU A 82 -12.88 -14.04 -15.03
CA GLU A 82 -12.44 -12.65 -14.78
C GLU A 82 -10.99 -12.35 -15.22
N PRO A 83 -9.97 -13.19 -14.93
CA PRO A 83 -8.60 -12.88 -15.35
C PRO A 83 -8.41 -12.85 -16.88
N TYR A 84 -9.15 -13.69 -17.61
CA TYR A 84 -9.13 -13.68 -19.07
C TYR A 84 -9.68 -12.36 -19.62
N ALA A 85 -10.77 -11.88 -19.01
CA ALA A 85 -11.39 -10.60 -19.33
C ALA A 85 -10.40 -9.44 -19.12
N SER A 86 -9.72 -9.36 -17.97
CA SER A 86 -8.75 -8.28 -17.72
C SER A 86 -7.57 -8.33 -18.70
N VAL A 87 -7.00 -9.51 -18.94
CA VAL A 87 -5.90 -9.68 -19.91
C VAL A 87 -6.33 -9.27 -21.32
N LEU A 88 -7.55 -9.64 -21.74
CA LEU A 88 -8.05 -9.27 -23.07
C LEU A 88 -8.09 -7.77 -23.32
N THR A 89 -8.44 -6.99 -22.30
CA THR A 89 -8.50 -5.53 -22.41
C THR A 89 -7.13 -4.85 -22.54
N LEU A 90 -6.02 -5.59 -22.40
CA LEU A 90 -4.71 -5.08 -22.79
C LEU A 90 -4.63 -4.90 -24.32
N ALA A 91 -5.31 -5.77 -25.08
CA ALA A 91 -5.31 -5.71 -26.53
C ALA A 91 -6.10 -4.50 -27.03
N ALA A 92 -5.47 -3.69 -27.89
CA ALA A 92 -6.03 -2.42 -28.37
C ALA A 92 -7.39 -2.55 -29.05
N ALA A 93 -7.73 -3.74 -29.55
CA ALA A 93 -9.00 -4.00 -30.21
C ALA A 93 -10.15 -4.35 -29.25
N TYR A 94 -9.89 -4.39 -27.93
CA TYR A 94 -10.89 -4.67 -26.92
C TYR A 94 -10.90 -3.56 -25.87
N THR A 95 -12.09 -3.22 -25.42
CA THR A 95 -12.30 -2.21 -24.38
C THR A 95 -13.32 -2.69 -23.37
N ALA A 96 -13.16 -2.22 -22.14
CA ALA A 96 -14.17 -2.34 -21.09
C ALA A 96 -14.80 -0.96 -20.90
N ASP A 97 -16.06 -0.82 -21.31
CA ASP A 97 -16.84 0.40 -21.21
C ASP A 97 -17.93 0.19 -20.18
N GLY A 98 -17.76 0.78 -19.00
CA GLY A 98 -18.72 0.73 -17.89
C GLY A 98 -18.98 -0.68 -17.34
N ASP A 99 -19.89 -1.40 -18.00
CA ASP A 99 -20.48 -2.66 -17.53
C ASP A 99 -20.21 -3.86 -18.45
N ALA A 100 -19.51 -3.68 -19.58
CA ALA A 100 -19.26 -4.75 -20.54
C ALA A 100 -17.92 -4.64 -21.27
N ILE A 101 -17.40 -5.81 -21.68
CA ILE A 101 -16.24 -5.95 -22.56
C ILE A 101 -16.75 -6.11 -23.99
N ARG A 102 -16.16 -5.36 -24.92
CA ARG A 102 -16.54 -5.39 -26.34
C ARG A 102 -15.33 -5.27 -27.26
N TYR A 103 -15.48 -5.81 -28.46
CA TYR A 103 -14.57 -5.53 -29.56
C TYR A 103 -14.80 -4.10 -30.05
N ASP A 104 -13.76 -3.27 -30.00
CA ASP A 104 -13.75 -1.90 -30.48
C ASP A 104 -12.37 -1.58 -31.08
N PRO A 105 -12.20 -1.71 -32.40
CA PRO A 105 -10.91 -1.49 -33.06
C PRO A 105 -10.51 -0.01 -33.14
N ASP A 106 -11.47 0.90 -32.90
CA ASP A 106 -11.27 2.35 -32.95
C ASP A 106 -11.12 2.96 -31.54
N ALA A 107 -11.18 2.13 -30.48
CA ALA A 107 -10.88 2.56 -29.13
C ALA A 107 -9.46 3.15 -29.06
N ALA A 108 -9.26 4.14 -28.18
CA ALA A 108 -7.92 4.60 -27.82
C ALA A 108 -7.20 3.44 -27.10
N GLY A 109 -6.62 2.53 -27.88
CA GLY A 109 -6.10 1.27 -27.37
C GLY A 109 -4.93 1.46 -26.42
N GLY A 110 -4.86 0.63 -25.38
CA GLY A 110 -3.67 0.46 -24.54
C GLY A 110 -3.83 0.79 -23.05
N GLU A 111 -4.95 1.38 -22.62
CA GLU A 111 -5.21 1.69 -21.20
C GLU A 111 -6.37 0.82 -20.70
N SER A 112 -6.09 -0.46 -20.45
CA SER A 112 -7.05 -1.32 -19.76
C SER A 112 -7.47 -0.67 -18.45
N PRO A 113 -8.78 -0.53 -18.15
CA PRO A 113 -9.23 0.02 -16.86
C PRO A 113 -8.91 -0.91 -15.69
N PHE A 114 -8.48 -2.13 -15.97
CA PHE A 114 -8.06 -3.11 -14.97
C PHE A 114 -6.56 -3.12 -14.75
N LEU A 115 -5.78 -2.39 -15.55
CA LEU A 115 -4.33 -2.30 -15.39
C LEU A 115 -3.98 -1.28 -14.30
N VAL A 116 -3.24 -1.77 -13.30
CA VAL A 116 -2.66 -0.97 -12.22
C VAL A 116 -1.16 -0.88 -12.48
N SER A 117 -0.64 0.35 -12.55
CA SER A 117 0.79 0.57 -12.72
C SER A 117 1.60 -0.02 -11.56
N ALA A 118 2.86 -0.38 -11.80
CA ALA A 118 3.69 -0.94 -10.73
C ALA A 118 3.79 0.01 -9.53
N ALA A 119 3.91 1.31 -9.80
CA ALA A 119 3.94 2.34 -8.77
C ALA A 119 2.71 2.33 -7.84
N ALA A 120 1.51 2.06 -8.39
CA ALA A 120 0.25 2.01 -7.65
C ALA A 120 0.00 0.65 -6.99
N ALA A 121 0.46 -0.44 -7.62
CA ALA A 121 0.29 -1.82 -7.15
C ALA A 121 1.08 -2.15 -5.89
N ARG A 122 2.25 -1.52 -5.68
CA ARG A 122 3.12 -1.75 -4.50
C ARG A 122 2.33 -1.79 -3.20
N ASP A 123 2.56 -2.80 -2.38
CA ASP A 123 1.90 -2.90 -1.09
C ASP A 123 2.43 -1.84 -0.10
N PRO A 124 1.68 -1.50 0.98
CA PRO A 124 2.13 -0.50 1.94
C PRO A 124 3.54 -0.72 2.52
N PRO A 125 3.99 -1.94 2.88
CA PRO A 125 5.35 -2.17 3.33
C PRO A 125 6.41 -1.99 2.24
N GLU A 126 6.11 -2.38 0.99
CA GLU A 126 7.02 -2.24 -0.15
C GLU A 126 7.27 -0.77 -0.47
N ARG A 127 6.21 0.05 -0.48
CA ARG A 127 6.36 1.50 -0.62
C ARG A 127 7.28 2.10 0.44
N VAL A 128 7.09 1.74 1.70
CA VAL A 128 7.96 2.22 2.79
C VAL A 128 9.41 1.81 2.57
N HIS A 129 9.64 0.58 2.13
CA HIS A 129 10.97 0.08 1.84
C HIS A 129 11.63 0.87 0.71
N ASP A 130 10.96 1.00 -0.43
CA ASP A 130 11.51 1.65 -1.63
C ASP A 130 11.74 3.14 -1.40
N ASP A 131 10.77 3.83 -0.78
CA ASP A 131 10.88 5.26 -0.47
C ASP A 131 12.01 5.51 0.54
N ALA A 132 12.21 4.62 1.51
CA ALA A 132 13.31 4.72 2.47
C ALA A 132 14.68 4.46 1.82
N LEU A 133 14.79 3.50 0.89
CA LEU A 133 16.01 3.25 0.14
C LEU A 133 16.37 4.43 -0.76
N LEU A 134 15.38 4.97 -1.49
CA LEU A 134 15.60 6.14 -2.34
C LEU A 134 16.01 7.37 -1.51
N LEU A 135 15.36 7.60 -0.37
CA LEU A 135 15.74 8.65 0.57
C LEU A 135 17.17 8.46 1.07
N ALA A 136 17.56 7.25 1.48
CA ALA A 136 18.92 6.95 1.92
C ALA A 136 19.95 7.27 0.81
N ALA A 137 19.70 6.84 -0.43
CA ALA A 137 20.56 7.10 -1.57
C ALA A 137 20.65 8.60 -1.94
N VAL A 138 19.61 9.39 -1.67
CA VAL A 138 19.66 10.86 -1.82
C VAL A 138 20.50 11.48 -0.71
N LEU A 139 20.29 11.07 0.54
CA LEU A 139 21.03 11.57 1.71
C LEU A 139 22.53 11.31 1.63
N GLU A 140 22.96 10.22 0.97
CA GLU A 140 24.38 9.94 0.74
C GLU A 140 25.06 10.91 -0.26
N ARG A 141 24.26 11.59 -1.11
CA ARG A 141 24.77 12.47 -2.16
C ARG A 141 24.69 13.96 -1.81
N ILE A 142 23.75 14.33 -0.94
CA ILE A 142 23.54 15.72 -0.54
C ILE A 142 24.10 15.97 0.85
N ASP A 143 24.58 17.20 1.10
CA ASP A 143 24.94 17.62 2.46
C ASP A 143 23.65 17.99 3.22
N ALA A 144 22.97 16.97 3.75
CA ALA A 144 21.70 17.13 4.45
C ALA A 144 21.83 17.83 5.81
N ASP A 145 23.05 17.99 6.34
CA ASP A 145 23.32 18.65 7.61
C ASP A 145 23.25 20.20 7.48
N ASP A 146 23.37 20.73 6.27
CA ASP A 146 23.11 22.15 5.95
C ASP A 146 22.10 22.31 4.81
N PRO A 147 20.78 22.13 5.05
CA PRO A 147 19.75 22.29 4.02
C PRO A 147 19.77 23.67 3.37
N ALA A 148 20.26 24.72 4.05
CA ALA A 148 20.31 26.07 3.49
C ALA A 148 21.34 26.23 2.36
N ALA A 149 22.30 25.31 2.26
CA ALA A 149 23.29 25.26 1.18
C ALA A 149 22.78 24.55 -0.08
N LEU A 150 21.68 23.80 0.01
CA LEU A 150 21.08 23.09 -1.11
C LEU A 150 20.33 24.04 -2.04
N ASP A 151 20.30 23.70 -3.33
CA ASP A 151 19.45 24.41 -4.29
C ASP A 151 17.97 24.03 -4.13
N THR A 152 17.09 24.75 -4.83
CA THR A 152 15.64 24.55 -4.71
C THR A 152 15.19 23.17 -5.22
N GLU A 153 15.88 22.58 -6.20
CA GLU A 153 15.56 21.26 -6.74
C GLU A 153 15.88 20.19 -5.69
N ALA A 154 17.10 20.19 -5.15
CA ALA A 154 17.52 19.28 -4.09
C ALA A 154 16.67 19.42 -2.81
N LEU A 155 16.29 20.65 -2.43
CA LEU A 155 15.38 20.88 -1.31
C LEU A 155 13.99 20.30 -1.55
N THR A 156 13.48 20.42 -2.79
CA THR A 156 12.17 19.89 -3.17
C THR A 156 12.20 18.36 -3.12
N ASP A 157 13.22 17.74 -3.70
CA ASP A 157 13.40 16.29 -3.70
C ASP A 157 13.52 15.74 -2.28
N LEU A 158 14.36 16.34 -1.45
CA LEU A 158 14.52 15.97 -0.04
C LEU A 158 13.18 16.06 0.71
N TYR A 159 12.43 17.16 0.51
CA TYR A 159 11.14 17.35 1.18
C TYR A 159 10.12 16.29 0.79
N VAL A 160 9.98 16.00 -0.52
CA VAL A 160 9.03 15.01 -1.02
C VAL A 160 9.36 13.62 -0.50
N LEU A 161 10.61 13.17 -0.68
CA LEU A 161 11.04 11.83 -0.28
C LEU A 161 10.94 11.62 1.24
N ALA A 162 11.32 12.63 2.03
CA ALA A 162 11.16 12.57 3.49
C ALA A 162 9.68 12.51 3.89
N SER A 163 8.81 13.26 3.21
CA SER A 163 7.37 13.26 3.46
C SER A 163 6.74 11.91 3.12
N ASP A 164 7.08 11.30 1.98
CA ASP A 164 6.57 10.01 1.56
C ASP A 164 7.01 8.89 2.50
N ALA A 165 8.31 8.84 2.83
CA ALA A 165 8.84 7.89 3.81
C ALA A 165 8.19 8.05 5.19
N GLN A 166 7.99 9.30 5.66
CA GLN A 166 7.31 9.57 6.93
C GLN A 166 5.87 9.08 6.92
N HIS A 167 5.08 9.42 5.89
CA HIS A 167 3.68 9.07 5.82
C HIS A 167 3.47 7.57 5.62
N GLY A 168 4.28 6.93 4.79
CA GLY A 168 4.30 5.49 4.61
C GLY A 168 4.61 4.77 5.93
N ALA A 169 5.72 5.14 6.58
CA ALA A 169 6.12 4.53 7.85
C ALA A 169 5.07 4.75 8.95
N ASP A 170 4.42 5.92 8.99
CA ASP A 170 3.37 6.20 9.96
C ASP A 170 2.09 5.39 9.70
N ARG A 171 1.71 5.16 8.43
CA ARG A 171 0.61 4.24 8.08
C ARG A 171 0.92 2.82 8.53
N LEU A 172 2.13 2.32 8.24
CA LEU A 172 2.56 0.99 8.66
C LEU A 172 2.64 0.86 10.18
N ARG A 173 3.13 1.89 10.88
CA ARG A 173 3.12 1.95 12.35
C ARG A 173 1.71 1.91 12.92
N ARG A 174 0.75 2.59 12.27
CA ARG A 174 -0.66 2.60 12.68
C ARG A 174 -1.33 1.24 12.48
N SER A 175 -1.03 0.50 11.40
CA SER A 175 -1.61 -0.84 11.19
C SER A 175 -1.17 -1.84 12.26
N ALA A 176 0.01 -1.67 12.86
CA ALA A 176 0.46 -2.49 13.99
C ALA A 176 -0.26 -2.16 15.32
N ARG A 177 -0.97 -1.03 15.43
CA ARG A 177 -1.53 -0.54 16.70
C ARG A 177 -2.62 -1.46 17.25
N GLU A 178 -3.62 -1.79 16.44
CA GLU A 178 -4.76 -2.63 16.86
C GLU A 178 -4.30 -4.03 17.30
N PRO A 179 -3.49 -4.77 16.50
CA PRO A 179 -2.92 -6.03 16.94
C PRO A 179 -2.11 -5.92 18.25
N LEU A 180 -1.38 -4.82 18.46
CA LEU A 180 -0.66 -4.61 19.72
C LEU A 180 -1.61 -4.36 20.90
N LEU A 181 -2.70 -3.61 20.71
CA LEU A 181 -3.69 -3.36 21.76
C LEU A 181 -4.43 -4.62 22.18
N GLU A 182 -4.73 -5.52 21.26
CA GLU A 182 -5.31 -6.84 21.56
C GLU A 182 -4.38 -7.68 22.45
N ARG A 183 -3.07 -7.49 22.33
CA ARG A 183 -2.04 -8.24 23.07
C ARG A 183 -1.61 -7.55 24.37
N LEU A 184 -1.89 -6.25 24.53
CA LEU A 184 -1.52 -5.44 25.69
C LEU A 184 -2.67 -5.40 26.71
N GLY A 185 -2.47 -6.07 27.85
CA GLY A 185 -3.31 -5.88 29.02
C GLY A 185 -3.23 -4.45 29.59
N PRO A 186 -4.15 -4.07 30.50
CA PRO A 186 -4.06 -2.82 31.26
C PRO A 186 -2.69 -2.70 31.93
N ASP A 187 -2.05 -1.52 31.81
CA ASP A 187 -0.74 -1.19 32.38
C ASP A 187 0.46 -2.07 31.97
N GLN A 188 0.27 -2.96 30.99
CA GLN A 188 1.33 -3.85 30.51
C GLN A 188 2.31 -3.12 29.57
N ARG A 189 3.56 -3.57 29.60
CA ARG A 189 4.59 -3.22 28.61
C ARG A 189 4.95 -4.45 27.78
N LEU A 190 5.21 -4.23 26.50
CA LEU A 190 5.81 -5.22 25.60
C LEU A 190 7.16 -4.71 25.14
N HIS A 191 8.18 -5.54 25.32
CA HIS A 191 9.53 -5.31 24.86
C HIS A 191 9.75 -6.13 23.58
N GLY A 192 10.11 -5.44 22.50
CA GLY A 192 10.60 -6.05 21.28
C GLY A 192 12.09 -5.76 21.13
N ARG A 193 12.70 -6.29 20.07
CA ARG A 193 14.14 -6.16 19.82
C ARG A 193 14.64 -4.70 19.77
N TYR A 194 13.84 -3.78 19.23
CA TYR A 194 14.27 -2.40 18.96
C TYR A 194 13.63 -1.36 19.88
N GLY A 195 12.86 -1.79 20.89
CA GLY A 195 12.20 -0.86 21.80
C GLY A 195 11.05 -1.46 22.59
N THR A 196 10.45 -0.62 23.41
CA THR A 196 9.39 -0.99 24.34
C THR A 196 8.15 -0.13 24.11
N VAL A 197 6.98 -0.75 24.12
CA VAL A 197 5.68 -0.10 24.04
C VAL A 197 4.82 -0.42 25.27
N ARG A 198 3.84 0.44 25.55
CA ARG A 198 2.80 0.19 26.56
C ARG A 198 1.42 0.60 26.07
N ARG A 199 0.39 0.03 26.67
CA ARG A 199 -0.97 0.56 26.56
C ARG A 199 -1.10 1.80 27.43
N THR A 200 -1.78 2.82 26.92
CA THR A 200 -2.10 4.04 27.66
C THR A 200 -3.45 4.53 27.20
N THR A 201 -4.10 5.25 28.10
CA THR A 201 -5.42 5.82 27.91
C THR A 201 -5.31 7.34 27.92
N ARG A 202 -6.03 8.00 27.02
CA ARG A 202 -6.24 9.44 27.05
C ARG A 202 -7.73 9.69 27.08
N GLU A 203 -8.18 10.43 28.08
CA GLU A 203 -9.56 10.91 28.12
C GLU A 203 -9.65 12.24 27.37
N ARG A 204 -10.70 12.37 26.55
CA ARG A 204 -11.09 13.62 25.92
C ARG A 204 -12.48 13.96 26.39
N GLN A 205 -12.61 15.14 26.99
CA GLN A 205 -13.91 15.72 27.31
C GLN A 205 -14.36 16.60 26.16
N ARG A 206 -15.61 16.43 25.75
CA ARG A 206 -16.30 17.31 24.81
C ARG A 206 -17.61 17.77 25.44
N PRO A 207 -17.93 19.08 25.39
CA PRO A 207 -19.25 19.53 25.83
C PRO A 207 -20.32 18.75 25.09
N LYS A 208 -21.36 18.34 25.81
CA LYS A 208 -22.57 17.77 25.21
C LYS A 208 -23.27 18.81 24.33
N ASP A 209 -24.30 18.38 23.62
CA ASP A 209 -25.11 19.32 22.85
C ASP A 209 -25.78 20.38 23.75
N GLU A 210 -26.13 21.50 23.13
CA GLU A 210 -26.63 22.68 23.83
C GLU A 210 -27.92 22.44 24.61
N ALA A 211 -28.81 21.61 24.07
CA ALA A 211 -30.06 21.29 24.74
C ALA A 211 -29.81 20.47 26.01
N THR A 212 -28.95 19.45 25.92
CA THR A 212 -28.59 18.61 27.07
C THR A 212 -27.91 19.42 28.16
N ILE A 213 -27.01 20.34 27.80
CA ILE A 213 -26.33 21.21 28.78
C ILE A 213 -27.33 22.14 29.47
N PHE A 214 -28.22 22.80 28.72
CA PHE A 214 -29.19 23.71 29.31
C PHE A 214 -30.24 23.00 30.17
N GLU A 215 -30.65 21.79 29.79
CA GLU A 215 -31.50 20.94 30.62
C GLU A 215 -30.82 20.60 31.95
N ALA A 216 -29.54 20.20 31.91
CA ALA A 216 -28.75 19.91 33.10
C ALA A 216 -28.60 21.14 34.02
N LEU A 217 -28.43 22.33 33.44
CA LEU A 217 -28.38 23.60 34.19
C LEU A 217 -29.74 23.94 34.83
N ASP A 218 -30.85 23.74 34.10
CA ASP A 218 -32.21 24.00 34.59
C ASP A 218 -32.57 23.08 35.77
N ASP A 219 -32.22 21.80 35.69
CA ASP A 219 -32.43 20.82 36.77
C ASP A 219 -31.74 21.23 38.08
N HIS A 220 -30.64 21.98 37.98
CA HIS A 220 -29.85 22.47 39.11
C HIS A 220 -30.17 23.94 39.46
N GLY A 221 -31.13 24.56 38.77
CA GLY A 221 -31.51 25.95 38.98
C GLY A 221 -30.41 26.96 38.63
N ILE A 222 -29.49 26.59 37.72
CA ILE A 222 -28.36 27.42 37.31
C ILE A 222 -28.79 28.30 36.13
N PRO A 223 -28.70 29.65 36.24
CA PRO A 223 -29.16 30.53 35.17
C PRO A 223 -28.33 30.37 33.89
N HIS A 224 -29.00 30.23 32.73
CA HIS A 224 -28.33 30.09 31.42
C HIS A 224 -27.41 31.27 31.07
N GLU A 225 -27.64 32.45 31.66
CA GLU A 225 -26.80 33.63 31.46
C GLU A 225 -25.33 33.43 31.89
N TRP A 226 -25.07 32.42 32.74
CA TRP A 226 -23.74 32.05 33.22
C TRP A 226 -22.92 31.33 32.13
N VAL A 227 -23.58 30.74 31.13
CA VAL A 227 -22.97 30.03 30.00
C VAL A 227 -23.48 30.65 28.69
N THR A 228 -23.30 31.96 28.53
CA THR A 228 -23.67 32.69 27.30
C THR A 228 -22.80 32.23 26.13
N GLY A 229 -23.26 31.21 25.41
CA GLY A 229 -22.46 30.44 24.46
C GLY A 229 -21.67 29.35 25.19
N ILE A 230 -21.83 28.11 24.73
CA ILE A 230 -21.20 26.93 25.32
C ILE A 230 -19.71 26.93 24.99
N ASP A 231 -18.93 27.26 25.99
CA ASP A 231 -17.48 27.21 25.99
C ASP A 231 -17.03 26.41 27.21
N ARG A 232 -16.00 25.59 27.01
CA ARG A 232 -15.40 24.74 28.01
C ARG A 232 -14.99 25.54 29.25
N ASP A 233 -14.37 26.69 29.06
CA ASP A 233 -13.89 27.52 30.18
C ASP A 233 -15.04 28.00 31.08
N LYS A 234 -16.24 28.20 30.51
CA LYS A 234 -17.42 28.65 31.26
C LYS A 234 -18.10 27.49 31.99
N LEU A 235 -18.21 26.34 31.34
CA LEU A 235 -18.73 25.13 31.97
C LEU A 235 -17.85 24.71 33.15
N ASP A 236 -16.52 24.76 33.00
CA ASP A 236 -15.58 24.44 34.08
C ASP A 236 -15.76 25.38 35.28
N VAL A 237 -16.04 26.67 35.04
CA VAL A 237 -16.35 27.63 36.12
C VAL A 237 -17.66 27.29 36.81
N VAL A 238 -18.71 26.90 36.05
CA VAL A 238 -20.00 26.49 36.63
C VAL A 238 -19.85 25.23 37.48
N LEU A 239 -19.16 24.20 36.96
CA LEU A 239 -18.88 22.97 37.69
C LEU A 239 -18.08 23.22 38.98
N ALA A 240 -17.15 24.19 38.97
CA ALA A 240 -16.34 24.51 40.14
C ALA A 240 -17.12 25.23 41.28
N VAL A 241 -18.26 25.87 40.97
CA VAL A 241 -19.03 26.69 41.93
C VAL A 241 -20.44 26.16 42.21
N THR A 242 -20.81 25.04 41.60
CA THR A 242 -22.12 24.39 41.73
C THR A 242 -21.96 22.91 42.03
N ASP A 243 -23.04 22.24 42.43
CA ASP A 243 -23.08 20.78 42.61
C ASP A 243 -23.46 20.05 41.30
N LEU A 244 -23.31 20.71 40.15
CA LEU A 244 -23.52 20.09 38.85
C LEU A 244 -22.38 19.10 38.56
N GLU A 245 -22.73 17.86 38.26
CA GLU A 245 -21.73 16.83 37.93
C GLU A 245 -21.16 17.03 36.52
N GLU A 246 -19.87 16.72 36.35
CA GLU A 246 -19.14 16.93 35.10
C GLU A 246 -19.73 16.09 33.95
N ASP A 247 -20.19 14.87 34.24
CA ASP A 247 -20.83 13.97 33.28
C ASP A 247 -22.22 14.42 32.84
N ALA A 248 -22.83 15.40 33.51
CA ALA A 248 -24.08 16.02 33.08
C ALA A 248 -23.87 16.93 31.86
N VAL A 249 -22.70 17.57 31.76
CA VAL A 249 -22.40 18.59 30.72
C VAL A 249 -21.30 18.19 29.76
N TYR A 250 -20.46 17.21 30.09
CA TYR A 250 -19.42 16.67 29.23
C TYR A 250 -19.66 15.21 28.86
N ASP A 251 -19.39 14.89 27.60
CA ASP A 251 -19.12 13.51 27.16
C ASP A 251 -17.63 13.23 27.35
N VAL A 252 -17.31 12.16 28.06
CA VAL A 252 -15.94 11.67 28.25
C VAL A 252 -15.70 10.51 27.28
N GLU A 253 -14.88 10.75 26.28
CA GLU A 253 -14.41 9.72 25.34
C GLU A 253 -13.04 9.19 25.79
N GLU A 254 -12.94 7.88 25.99
CA GLU A 254 -11.69 7.21 26.31
C GLU A 254 -10.97 6.73 25.03
N ASP A 255 -9.82 7.31 24.72
CA ASP A 255 -8.94 6.84 23.64
C ASP A 255 -7.82 5.94 24.18
N VAL A 256 -7.87 4.66 23.85
CA VAL A 256 -6.79 3.71 24.14
C VAL A 256 -5.76 3.70 23.02
N TYR A 257 -4.48 3.92 23.32
CA TYR A 257 -3.41 3.92 22.34
C TYR A 257 -2.13 3.22 22.81
N VAL A 258 -1.30 2.84 21.83
CA VAL A 258 0.02 2.28 22.08
C VAL A 258 1.02 3.42 22.14
N GLN A 259 1.74 3.53 23.25
CA GLN A 259 2.80 4.51 23.45
C GLN A 259 4.16 3.82 23.43
N LYS A 260 5.06 4.31 22.57
CA LYS A 260 6.49 3.99 22.63
C LYS A 260 7.09 4.61 23.89
N VAL A 261 7.69 3.80 24.75
CA VAL A 261 8.29 4.22 26.03
C VAL A 261 9.79 4.02 26.11
N GLY A 262 10.37 3.25 25.19
CA GLY A 262 11.81 3.03 25.10
C GLY A 262 12.23 2.66 23.69
N VAL A 263 13.47 2.96 23.37
CA VAL A 263 14.12 2.61 22.10
C VAL A 263 15.50 2.05 22.43
N ASP A 264 15.84 0.90 21.85
CA ASP A 264 17.11 0.24 22.06
C ASP A 264 18.06 0.59 20.90
N GLU A 265 18.69 1.77 20.97
CA GLU A 265 19.53 2.30 19.87
C GLU A 265 20.78 1.45 19.62
N ASP A 266 21.40 0.89 20.68
CA ASP A 266 22.59 0.03 20.56
C ASP A 266 22.31 -1.23 19.72
N GLU A 267 21.13 -1.83 19.89
CA GLU A 267 20.71 -3.00 19.13
C GLU A 267 20.46 -2.65 17.67
N LYS A 268 19.85 -1.48 17.39
CA LYS A 268 19.69 -0.99 16.01
C LYS A 268 21.03 -0.75 15.35
N TYR A 269 21.96 -0.07 16.03
CA TYR A 269 23.28 0.26 15.49
C TYR A 269 24.07 -1.01 15.21
N THR A 270 24.10 -1.96 16.15
CA THR A 270 24.74 -3.26 15.96
C THR A 270 24.15 -4.00 14.75
N ARG A 271 22.82 -3.97 14.59
CA ARG A 271 22.15 -4.63 13.47
C ARG A 271 22.46 -3.95 12.13
N LEU A 272 22.49 -2.62 12.09
CA LEU A 272 22.84 -1.85 10.90
C LEU A 272 24.29 -2.08 10.50
N GLN A 273 25.23 -2.05 11.46
CA GLN A 273 26.64 -2.37 11.19
C GLN A 273 26.78 -3.76 10.57
N GLY A 274 26.14 -4.77 11.17
CA GLY A 274 26.18 -6.12 10.62
C GLY A 274 25.42 -6.31 9.29
N LEU A 275 24.63 -5.32 8.83
CA LEU A 275 24.10 -5.29 7.47
C LEU A 275 25.09 -4.62 6.52
N ALA A 276 25.70 -3.51 6.94
CA ALA A 276 26.74 -2.82 6.18
C ALA A 276 27.94 -3.76 5.91
N ASP A 277 28.44 -4.45 6.94
CA ASP A 277 29.55 -5.41 6.82
C ASP A 277 29.25 -6.49 5.76
N ARG A 278 27.99 -6.97 5.68
CA ARG A 278 27.59 -7.97 4.67
C ARG A 278 27.51 -7.41 3.26
N ILE A 279 27.14 -6.14 3.12
CA ILE A 279 27.11 -5.45 1.84
C ILE A 279 28.55 -5.26 1.35
N ASP A 280 29.46 -4.87 2.25
CA ASP A 280 30.88 -4.71 1.95
C ASP A 280 31.52 -6.06 1.58
N ASP A 281 31.24 -7.14 2.31
CA ASP A 281 31.71 -8.50 1.97
C ASP A 281 31.27 -8.93 0.54
N LEU A 282 30.06 -8.55 0.12
CA LEU A 282 29.54 -8.80 -1.24
C LEU A 282 30.15 -7.87 -2.30
N ALA A 283 30.70 -6.72 -1.90
CA ALA A 283 31.40 -5.79 -2.77
C ALA A 283 32.87 -6.19 -2.96
N ASP A 284 33.47 -6.86 -1.96
CA ASP A 284 34.87 -7.26 -1.92
C ASP A 284 35.18 -8.53 -2.76
N ALA A 285 36.39 -9.07 -2.60
CA ALA A 285 36.99 -10.12 -3.44
C ALA A 285 36.15 -11.40 -3.60
N GLU A 286 35.35 -11.79 -2.59
CA GLU A 286 34.41 -12.92 -2.70
C GLU A 286 33.27 -12.61 -3.69
N GLY A 287 32.80 -11.36 -3.73
CA GLY A 287 31.83 -10.90 -4.71
C GLY A 287 32.41 -10.76 -6.12
N GLU A 288 33.68 -10.35 -6.25
CA GLU A 288 34.38 -10.36 -7.55
C GLU A 288 34.57 -11.78 -8.10
N GLU A 289 34.95 -12.74 -7.25
CA GLU A 289 35.08 -14.15 -7.63
C GLU A 289 33.74 -14.73 -8.10
N LEU A 290 32.65 -14.44 -7.37
CA LEU A 290 31.31 -14.90 -7.74
C LEU A 290 30.81 -14.29 -9.06
N ARG A 291 31.09 -13.00 -9.32
CA ARG A 291 30.77 -12.36 -10.61
C ARG A 291 31.55 -13.00 -11.76
N ALA A 292 32.84 -13.25 -11.57
CA ALA A 292 33.66 -13.93 -12.57
C ALA A 292 33.19 -15.38 -12.84
N GLU A 293 32.71 -16.09 -11.81
CA GLU A 293 32.10 -17.42 -11.97
C GLU A 293 30.79 -17.36 -12.76
N LEU A 294 29.93 -16.38 -12.45
CA LEU A 294 28.67 -16.15 -13.18
C LEU A 294 28.93 -15.84 -14.66
N ASP A 295 29.85 -14.91 -14.96
CA ASP A 295 30.23 -14.57 -16.34
C ASP A 295 30.72 -15.82 -17.09
N ALA A 296 31.57 -16.64 -16.45
CA ALA A 296 32.06 -17.87 -17.07
C ALA A 296 30.95 -18.92 -17.29
N ILE A 297 29.91 -18.94 -16.44
CA ILE A 297 28.74 -19.81 -16.61
C ILE A 297 27.84 -19.31 -17.74
N GLU A 298 27.62 -17.99 -17.83
CA GLU A 298 26.85 -17.36 -18.91
C GLU A 298 27.51 -17.58 -20.27
N ASP A 299 28.82 -17.37 -20.38
CA ASP A 299 29.60 -17.65 -21.59
C ASP A 299 29.41 -19.09 -22.06
N ARG A 300 29.47 -20.05 -21.12
CA ARG A 300 29.28 -21.48 -21.41
C ARG A 300 27.84 -21.79 -21.84
N LEU A 301 26.85 -21.11 -21.27
CA LEU A 301 25.45 -21.25 -21.65
C LEU A 301 25.20 -20.69 -23.06
N GLU A 302 25.75 -19.52 -23.38
CA GLU A 302 25.69 -18.95 -24.73
C GLU A 302 26.37 -19.86 -25.76
N GLU A 303 27.54 -20.40 -25.44
CA GLU A 303 28.25 -21.32 -26.34
C GLU A 303 27.44 -22.61 -26.56
N ALA A 304 26.81 -23.15 -25.52
CA ALA A 304 25.95 -24.32 -25.62
C ALA A 304 24.66 -24.05 -26.43
N LEU A 305 24.07 -22.86 -26.30
CA LEU A 305 22.88 -22.45 -27.06
C LEU A 305 23.21 -22.13 -28.53
N SER A 306 24.42 -21.65 -28.82
CA SER A 306 24.88 -21.31 -30.17
C SER A 306 25.31 -22.54 -30.99
N ALA A 307 25.60 -23.66 -30.32
CA ALA A 307 26.09 -24.89 -30.93
C ALA A 307 24.99 -25.91 -31.28
N GLY A 308 23.72 -25.61 -30.98
CA GLY A 308 22.53 -26.43 -31.29
C GLY A 308 21.65 -25.82 -32.38
#